data_AF-A0AAN6IZA0-F1
#
_entry.id   AF-A0AAN6IZA0-F1
#
_cell.length_a   1.000
_cell.length_b   1.000
_cell.length_c   1.000
_cell.angle_alpha   90.00
_cell.angle_beta   90.00
_cell.angle_gamma   90.00
#
_symmetry.space_group_name_H-M   'P 1'
#
loop_
_entity.id
_entity.type
_entity.pdbx_description
1 polymer ?
#
loop_
_entity_poly.entity_id
_entity_poly.type
_entity_poly.pdbx_seq_one_letter_code
_entity_poly.pdbx_strand_id
1 'polypeptide(L)' 'METLAVGIIGMGDMGRMYAKRFSQAGWRVNACDRPDKFQSLQTEYENEVCVVDQA' A
#
# COMPACT_ATOMS: atom_id res chain seq x y z
N MET A 1 -2.64 19.40 -9.72
CA MET A 1 -3.73 18.41 -9.60
C MET A 1 -3.59 17.76 -8.25
N GLU A 2 -4.62 17.79 -7.42
CA GLU A 2 -4.62 17.08 -6.14
C GLU A 2 -4.73 15.59 -6.42
N THR A 3 -3.76 14.81 -5.97
CA THR A 3 -3.80 13.35 -6.01
C THR A 3 -4.56 12.85 -4.78
N LEU A 4 -5.58 12.03 -4.99
CA LEU A 4 -6.31 11.40 -3.90
C LEU A 4 -5.38 10.45 -3.13
N ALA A 5 -5.43 10.52 -1.80
CA ALA A 5 -4.68 9.65 -0.90
C ALA A 5 -5.62 8.61 -0.28
N VAL A 6 -5.21 7.34 -0.30
CA VAL A 6 -5.97 6.21 0.26
C VAL A 6 -5.14 5.51 1.33
N GLY A 7 -5.73 5.33 2.51
CA GLY A 7 -5.18 4.51 3.58
C GLY A 7 -5.71 3.08 3.54
N ILE A 8 -4.84 2.08 3.67
CA ILE A 8 -5.20 0.66 3.77
C ILE A 8 -4.60 0.09 5.06
N ILE A 9 -5.46 -0.47 5.92
CA ILE A 9 -5.05 -1.18 7.14
C ILE A 9 -5.28 -2.69 6.91
N GLY A 10 -4.20 -3.46 6.97
CA GLY A 10 -4.20 -4.89 6.72
C GLY A 10 -3.91 -5.22 5.24
N MET A 11 -2.74 -5.79 4.98
CA MET A 11 -2.25 -6.23 3.67
C MET A 11 -2.39 -7.76 3.53
N GLY A 12 -3.62 -8.24 3.76
CA GLY A 12 -4.06 -9.54 3.26
C GLY A 12 -4.41 -9.48 1.77
N ASP A 13 -5.01 -10.54 1.23
CA ASP A 13 -5.32 -10.63 -0.21
C ASP A 13 -6.15 -9.46 -0.72
N MET A 14 -7.15 -9.04 0.06
CA MET A 14 -8.02 -7.90 -0.29
C MET A 14 -7.28 -6.56 -0.24
N GLY A 15 -6.47 -6.33 0.80
CA GLY A 15 -5.70 -5.09 0.95
C GLY A 15 -4.72 -4.90 -0.20
N ARG A 16 -3.99 -5.97 -0.56
CA ARG A 16 -3.06 -6.00 -1.69
C ARG A 16 -3.74 -5.73 -3.02
N MET A 17 -4.89 -6.37 -3.24
CA MET A 17 -5.68 -6.19 -4.45
C MET A 17 -6.15 -4.74 -4.62
N TYR A 18 -6.60 -4.09 -3.55
CA TYR A 18 -7.01 -2.68 -3.60
C TYR A 18 -5.81 -1.72 -3.74
N ALA A 19 -4.72 -1.95 -3.00
CA ALA A 19 -3.50 -1.16 -3.10
C ALA A 19 -3.01 -1.07 -4.55
N LYS A 20 -2.97 -2.23 -5.23
CA LYS A 20 -2.60 -2.32 -6.64
C LYS A 20 -3.55 -1.54 -7.56
N ARG A 21 -4.87 -1.69 -7.38
CA ARG A 21 -5.86 -0.98 -8.22
C ARG A 21 -5.77 0.54 -8.04
N PHE A 22 -5.59 1.02 -6.81
CA PHE A 22 -5.49 2.45 -6.55
C PHE A 22 -4.16 3.02 -7.05
N SER A 23 -3.05 2.29 -6.87
CA SER A 23 -1.76 2.69 -7.45
C SER A 23 -1.83 2.76 -8.99
N GLN A 24 -2.50 1.81 -9.65
CA GLN A 24 -2.71 1.82 -11.10
C GLN A 24 -3.59 2.99 -11.58
N ALA A 25 -4.50 3.48 -10.73
CA ALA A 25 -5.30 4.67 -10.99
C ALA A 25 -4.52 5.99 -10.75
N GLY A 26 -3.23 5.90 -10.37
CA GLY A 26 -2.38 7.06 -10.08
C GLY A 26 -2.66 7.72 -8.73
N TRP A 27 -3.33 7.00 -7.82
CA TRP A 27 -3.62 7.51 -6.48
C TRP A 27 -2.48 7.15 -5.54
N ARG A 28 -2.24 7.99 -4.52
CA ARG A 28 -1.25 7.70 -3.49
C ARG A 28 -1.84 6.71 -2.49
N VAL A 29 -1.24 5.54 -2.34
CA VAL A 29 -1.65 4.55 -1.34
C VAL A 29 -0.69 4.58 -0.17
N ASN A 30 -1.22 4.67 1.05
CA ASN A 30 -0.48 4.46 2.29
C ASN A 30 -1.02 3.16 2.93
N ALA A 31 -0.19 2.13 3.01
CA ALA A 31 -0.54 0.83 3.53
C ALA A 31 0.13 0.57 4.88
N CYS A 32 -0.58 -0.08 5.79
CA CYS A 32 -0.12 -0.43 7.12
C CYS A 32 -0.52 -1.88 7.43
N ASP A 33 0.39 -2.69 7.96
CA ASP A 33 0.13 -4.06 8.45
C ASP A 33 1.01 -4.33 9.68
N ARG A 34 0.90 -5.54 10.21
CA ARG A 34 1.66 -6.03 11.35
C ARG A 34 3.18 -5.91 11.13
N PRO A 35 3.96 -5.62 12.18
CA PRO A 35 5.41 -5.44 12.09
C PRO A 35 6.17 -6.61 11.43
N ASP A 36 5.71 -7.85 11.62
CA ASP A 36 6.30 -9.07 11.05
C ASP A 36 6.25 -9.10 9.51
N LYS A 37 5.35 -8.33 8.91
CA LYS A 37 5.19 -8.22 7.46
C LYS A 37 5.79 -6.96 6.85
N PHE A 38 6.29 -6.02 7.67
CA PHE A 38 6.74 -4.72 7.18
C PHE A 38 7.84 -4.83 6.12
N GLN A 39 8.90 -5.60 6.40
CA GLN A 39 10.01 -5.77 5.44
C GLN A 39 9.56 -6.43 4.13
N SER A 40 8.76 -7.50 4.20
CA SER A 40 8.32 -8.20 3.00
C SER A 40 7.41 -7.34 2.13
N LEU A 41 6.51 -6.59 2.76
CA LEU A 41 5.65 -5.62 2.06
C LEU A 41 6.46 -4.48 1.45
N GLN A 42 7.45 -3.94 2.18
CA GLN A 42 8.29 -2.87 1.66
C GLN A 42 9.05 -3.30 0.40
N THR A 43 9.61 -4.52 0.39
CA THR A 43 10.26 -5.09 -0.80
C THR A 43 9.27 -5.34 -1.95
N GLU A 44 8.08 -5.84 -1.64
CA GLU A 44 7.05 -6.13 -2.66
C GLU A 44 6.57 -4.87 -3.39
N TYR A 45 6.44 -3.75 -2.66
CA TYR A 45 5.87 -2.50 -3.17
C TYR A 45 6.92 -1.43 -3.50
N GLU A 46 8.22 -1.76 -3.47
CA GLU A 46 9.33 -0.81 -3.74
C GLU A 46 9.18 -0.08 -5.09
N ASN A 47 8.54 -0.71 -6.07
CA ASN A 47 8.35 -0.19 -7.42
C ASN A 47 6.92 0.33 -7.70
N GLU A 48 6.03 0.35 -6.72
CA GLU A 48 4.65 0.84 -6.87
C GLU A 48 4.48 2.24 -6.23
N VAL A 49 3.38 2.92 -6.57
CA VAL A 49 2.99 4.20 -5.93
C VAL A 49 2.26 3.89 -4.61
N CYS A 50 2.84 2.97 -3.83
CA CYS A 50 2.34 2.50 -2.55
C CYS A 50 3.43 2.70 -1.50
N VAL A 51 3.15 3.57 -0.53
CA VAL A 51 4.00 3.75 0.65
C VAL A 51 3.55 2.74 1.70
N VAL A 52 4.48 1.90 2.16
CA VAL A 52 4.23 0.94 3.24
C VAL A 52 4.80 1.52 4.52
N ASP A 53 3.92 1.74 5.50
CA ASP A 53 4.24 2.22 6.84
C ASP A 53 4.04 1.11 7.87
N GLN A 54 4.76 1.19 8.99
CA GLN A 54 4.56 0.30 10.13
C GLN A 54 3.39 0.82 10.99
N ALA A 55 2.55 -0.10 11.50
CA ALA A 55 1.51 0.19 12.48
C ALA A 55 2.06 0.70 13.82
#